data_AF-W1XMF8-F1
#
_entry.id   AF-W1XMF8-F1
#
_cell.length_a   1.000
_cell.length_b   1.000
_cell.length_c   1.000
_cell.angle_alpha   90.00
_cell.angle_beta   90.00
_cell.angle_gamma   90.00
#
_symmetry.space_group_name_H-M   'P 1'
#
loop_
_entity.id
_entity.type
_entity.pdbx_description
1 polymer ?
#
loop_
_entity_poly.entity_id
_entity_poly.type
_entity_poly.pdbx_seq_one_letter_code
_entity_poly.pdbx_strand_id
1 'polypeptide(L)' 'LALQIEAQIKLLAENSSVPVTSFSVIGDVNINNQIKKLKEIKPHIIVGSTGRILDLIRKKKITAHTIKTI' A
#
# COMPACT_ATOMS: atom_id res chain seq x y z
N LEU A 1 -9.57 9.61 -2.51
CA LEU A 1 -8.51 9.52 -3.53
C LEU A 1 -7.67 8.24 -3.46
N ALA A 2 -6.93 7.96 -2.38
CA ALA A 2 -6.08 6.75 -2.31
C ALA A 2 -6.82 5.42 -2.57
N LEU A 3 -8.06 5.29 -2.06
CA LEU A 3 -8.92 4.13 -2.33
C LEU A 3 -9.35 4.02 -3.80
N GLN A 4 -9.57 5.15 -4.48
CA GLN A 4 -9.94 5.16 -5.90
C GLN A 4 -8.77 4.67 -6.76
N ILE A 5 -7.55 5.10 -6.44
CA ILE A 5 -6.35 4.64 -7.12
C ILE A 5 -6.14 3.14 -6.87
N GLU A 6 -6.34 2.66 -5.63
CA GLU A 6 -6.23 1.23 -5.30
C GLU A 6 -7.23 0.37 -6.11
N ALA A 7 -8.48 0.84 -6.24
CA ALA A 7 -9.48 0.17 -7.06
C ALA A 7 -9.07 0.10 -8.54
N GLN A 8 -8.49 1.18 -9.10
CA GLN A 8 -7.99 1.18 -10.47
C GLN A 8 -6.80 0.23 -10.64
N ILE A 9 -5.88 0.16 -9.68
CA ILE A 9 -4.75 -0.78 -9.73
C ILE A 9 -5.26 -2.22 -9.75
N LYS A 10 -6.25 -2.56 -8.92
CA LYS A 10 -6.86 -3.90 -8.92
C LYS A 10 -7.53 -4.22 -10.25
N LEU A 11 -8.30 -3.28 -10.80
CA LEU A 11 -8.94 -3.43 -12.10
C LEU A 11 -7.89 -3.68 -13.20
N LEU A 12 -6.78 -2.93 -13.20
CA LEU A 12 -5.68 -3.17 -14.15
C LEU A 12 -5.02 -4.54 -13.93
N ALA A 13 -4.78 -4.95 -12.69
CA ALA A 13 -4.18 -6.25 -12.38
C ALA A 13 -5.07 -7.41 -12.89
N GLU A 14 -6.37 -7.32 -12.67
CA GLU A 14 -7.35 -8.30 -13.15
C GLU A 14 -7.40 -8.36 -14.69
N ASN A 15 -7.44 -7.21 -15.37
CA ASN A 15 -7.53 -7.15 -16.83
C ASN A 15 -6.20 -7.49 -17.55
N SER A 16 -5.06 -7.31 -16.88
CA SER A 16 -3.74 -7.59 -17.47
C SER A 16 -3.27 -9.03 -17.27
N SER A 17 -4.01 -9.84 -16.49
CA SER A 17 -3.57 -11.18 -16.05
C SER A 17 -2.21 -11.18 -15.34
N VAL A 18 -1.74 -10.03 -14.86
CA VAL A 18 -0.50 -9.91 -14.08
C VAL A 18 -0.85 -9.96 -12.59
N PRO A 19 -0.26 -10.86 -11.80
CA PRO A 19 -0.57 -11.00 -10.37
C PRO A 19 0.08 -9.86 -9.56
N VAL A 20 -0.40 -8.63 -9.74
CA VAL A 20 0.03 -7.46 -8.97
C VAL A 20 -0.87 -7.31 -7.74
N THR A 21 -0.27 -7.38 -6.56
CA THR A 21 -0.95 -7.06 -5.31
C THR A 21 -0.76 -5.60 -4.95
N SER A 22 -1.83 -4.95 -4.50
CA SER A 22 -1.80 -3.55 -4.08
C SER A 22 -2.45 -3.38 -2.71
N PHE A 23 -2.04 -2.35 -1.98
CA PHE A 23 -2.62 -2.04 -0.69
C PHE A 23 -2.66 -0.53 -0.44
N SER A 24 -3.83 -0.05 0.00
CA SER A 24 -3.99 1.34 0.38
C SER A 24 -3.69 1.61 1.86
N VAL A 25 -2.85 2.61 2.14
CA VAL A 25 -2.49 3.08 3.47
C VAL A 25 -3.10 4.47 3.70
N ILE A 26 -4.14 4.53 4.53
CA ILE A 26 -4.90 5.75 4.83
C ILE A 26 -4.93 6.06 6.34
N GLY A 27 -5.14 7.34 6.67
CA GLY A 27 -5.00 7.90 8.02
C GLY A 27 -6.13 7.59 9.01
N ASP A 28 -7.37 7.38 8.55
CA ASP A 28 -8.53 7.21 9.45
C ASP A 28 -8.79 5.76 9.87
N VAL A 29 -7.78 4.89 9.74
CA VAL A 29 -7.85 3.47 10.12
C VAL A 29 -6.74 3.09 11.08
N ASN A 30 -7.03 2.07 11.89
CA ASN A 30 -6.12 1.54 12.88
C ASN A 30 -4.79 1.09 12.25
N ILE A 31 -3.69 1.69 12.70
CA ILE A 31 -2.35 1.44 12.18
C ILE A 31 -1.90 -0.01 12.40
N ASN A 32 -2.31 -0.67 13.49
CA ASN A 32 -1.92 -2.04 13.78
C ASN A 32 -2.57 -3.02 12.80
N ASN A 33 -3.82 -2.77 12.40
CA ASN A 33 -4.50 -3.57 11.39
C ASN A 33 -3.85 -3.41 10.02
N GLN A 34 -3.43 -2.19 9.67
CA GLN A 34 -2.67 -1.95 8.43
C GLN A 34 -1.33 -2.67 8.44
N ILE A 35 -0.62 -2.67 9.57
CA ILE A 35 0.67 -3.37 9.69
C ILE A 35 0.49 -4.89 9.52
N LYS A 36 -0.57 -5.47 10.09
CA LYS A 36 -0.90 -6.90 9.89
C LYS A 36 -1.18 -7.19 8.41
N LYS A 37 -2.09 -6.42 7.79
CA LYS A 37 -2.42 -6.57 6.36
C LYS A 37 -1.20 -6.38 5.45
N LEU A 38 -0.33 -5.42 5.74
CA LEU A 38 0.90 -5.21 4.97
C LEU A 38 1.81 -6.45 4.99
N LYS A 39 1.90 -7.14 6.13
CA LYS A 39 2.68 -8.37 6.29
C LYS A 39 2.03 -9.59 5.63
N GLU A 40 0.70 -9.69 5.69
CA GLU A 40 -0.07 -10.79 5.11
C GLU A 40 -0.13 -10.69 3.58
N ILE A 41 -0.44 -9.50 3.06
CA ILE A 41 -0.67 -9.27 1.62
C ILE A 41 0.66 -9.16 0.86
N LYS A 42 1.72 -8.65 1.52
CA LYS A 42 3.01 -8.29 0.88
C LYS A 42 2.78 -7.58 -0.47
N PRO A 43 2.18 -6.38 -0.45
CA PRO A 43 1.77 -5.69 -1.66
C PRO A 43 2.99 -5.28 -2.51
N HIS A 44 2.87 -5.39 -3.82
CA HIS A 44 3.83 -4.84 -4.78
C HIS A 44 3.70 -3.32 -4.90
N ILE A 45 2.47 -2.80 -4.82
CA ILE A 45 2.17 -1.37 -4.92
C ILE A 45 1.49 -0.89 -3.64
N ILE A 46 2.03 0.16 -3.03
CA ILE A 46 1.44 0.82 -1.87
C ILE A 46 0.96 2.20 -2.30
N VAL A 47 -0.30 2.52 -2.00
CA VAL A 47 -0.88 3.84 -2.28
C VAL A 47 -1.39 4.43 -0.99
N GLY A 48 -1.13 5.69 -0.69
CA GLY A 48 -1.56 6.24 0.59
C GLY A 48 -1.30 7.71 0.77
N SER A 49 -1.69 8.23 1.93
CA SER A 49 -1.33 9.59 2.32
C SER A 49 0.14 9.64 2.73
N THR A 50 0.82 10.72 2.37
CA THR A 50 2.24 10.94 2.64
C THR A 50 2.57 10.80 4.13
N GLY A 51 1.76 11.42 5.01
CA GLY A 51 1.92 11.33 6.45
C GLY A 51 1.86 9.89 6.97
N ARG A 52 0.86 9.11 6.55
CA ARG A 52 0.70 7.74 7.04
C ARG A 52 1.77 6.79 6.49
N ILE A 53 2.19 6.97 5.23
CA ILE A 53 3.32 6.22 4.66
C ILE A 53 4.59 6.52 5.44
N LEU A 54 4.87 7.80 5.73
CA LEU A 54 6.03 8.22 6.50
C LEU A 54 6.03 7.61 7.91
N ASP A 55 4.87 7.56 8.58
CA ASP A 55 4.74 6.92 9.90
C ASP A 55 5.10 5.43 9.85
N LEU A 56 4.64 4.70 8.83
CA LEU A 56 4.95 3.28 8.65
C LEU A 56 6.43 3.04 8.29
N ILE A 57 7.04 3.94 7.54
CA ILE A 57 8.49 3.93 7.27
C ILE A 57 9.27 4.15 8.56
N ARG A 58 8.91 5.17 9.36
CA ARG A 58 9.55 5.47 10.65
C ARG A 58 9.43 4.31 11.64
N LYS A 59 8.29 3.59 11.63
CA LYS A 59 8.08 2.37 12.42
C LYS A 59 8.79 1.12 11.86
N LYS A 60 9.60 1.27 10.80
CA LYS A 60 10.32 0.20 10.09
C LYS A 60 9.40 -0.93 9.61
N LYS A 61 8.13 -0.61 9.31
CA LYS A 61 7.16 -1.57 8.76
C LYS A 61 7.15 -1.56 7.25
N ILE A 62 7.52 -0.43 6.67
CA ILE A 62 7.83 -0.28 5.25
C ILE A 62 9.33 0.02 5.13
N THR A 63 10.03 -0.77 4.31
CA THR A 63 11.46 -0.59 4.02
C THR A 63 11.65 0.45 2.92
N ALA A 64 12.02 1.68 3.29
CA ALA A 64 12.17 2.77 2.32
C ALA A 64 13.17 2.48 1.18
N HIS A 65 14.23 1.73 1.45
CA HIS A 65 15.29 1.43 0.49
C HIS A 65 14.87 0.49 -0.65
N THR A 66 13.73 -0.20 -0.52
CA THR A 66 13.17 -1.07 -1.55
C THR A 66 12.08 -0.39 -2.37
N ILE A 67 11.80 0.89 -2.11
CA ILE A 67 10.69 1.62 -2.74
C ILE A 67 11.22 2.44 -3.90
N LYS A 68 10.58 2.27 -5.05
CA LYS A 68 10.72 3.18 -6.19
C LYS A 68 9.48 4.08 -6.23
N THR A 69 9.69 5.38 -6.06
CA THR A 69 8.61 6.38 -6.17
C THR A 69 8.41 6.79 -7.62
N ILE A 70 7.16 7.04 -8.01
CA ILE A 70 6.76 7.52 -9.34
C ILE A 70 6.07 8.87 -9.14
#